data_AF-A0A7X5QI99-F1
#
_entry.id   AF-A0A7X5QI99-F1
#
_cell.length_a   1.000
_cell.length_b   1.000
_cell.length_c   1.000
_cell.angle_alpha   90.00
_cell.angle_beta   90.00
_cell.angle_gamma   90.00
#
_symmetry.space_group_name_H-M   'P 1'
#
loop_
_entity.id
_entity.type
_entity.pdbx_description
1 polymer ?
#
loop_
_entity_poly.entity_id
_entity_poly.type
_entity_poly.pdbx_seq_one_letter_code
_entity_poly.pdbx_strand_id
1 'polypeptide(L)'
;ACLAIPVTSEKYRKVSRWSAITINYQRFIAQTKYDPTIQMIQEFQCLKVTFYGWRPAYCLFLEAKARYDQFFDIEGEPKIWWKGSKSGKKQAERHQTVCDTLEGTPHVEWHFLQPISYAYFKGIFSQFKNISVHYTPCADLMTII
;
A
#
# COMPACT_ATOMS: atom_id res chain seq x y z
N ALA A 1 -4.40 -6.63 22.96
CA ALA A 1 -3.06 -6.87 22.37
C ALA A 1 -3.22 -7.11 20.88
N CYS A 2 -2.24 -6.78 20.04
CA CYS A 2 -2.35 -6.92 18.60
C CYS A 2 -2.26 -8.40 18.16
N LEU A 3 -3.37 -8.96 17.65
CA LEU A 3 -3.44 -10.39 17.26
C LEU A 3 -2.62 -10.71 16.00
N ALA A 4 -2.23 -9.70 15.22
CA ALA A 4 -1.39 -9.88 14.04
C ALA A 4 0.08 -10.20 14.37
N ILE A 5 0.59 -9.82 15.55
CA ILE A 5 2.01 -9.99 15.92
C ILE A 5 2.50 -11.44 15.73
N PRO A 6 1.86 -12.47 16.32
CA PRO A 6 2.36 -13.85 16.21
C PRO A 6 2.23 -14.46 14.81
N VAL A 7 1.43 -13.85 13.93
CA VAL A 7 1.11 -14.38 12.59
C VAL A 7 1.65 -13.51 11.46
N THR A 8 2.50 -12.54 11.78
CA THR A 8 3.16 -11.66 10.80
C THR A 8 4.64 -11.96 10.75
N SER A 9 5.17 -12.16 9.54
CA SER A 9 6.60 -12.37 9.31
C SER A 9 7.14 -11.46 8.21
N GLU A 10 8.45 -11.21 8.26
CA GLU A 10 9.13 -10.52 7.17
C GLU A 10 9.12 -11.36 5.89
N LYS A 11 9.04 -10.68 4.76
CA LYS A 11 9.17 -11.24 3.41
C LYS A 11 10.02 -10.30 2.57
N TYR A 12 10.67 -10.83 1.54
CA TYR A 12 11.43 -10.02 0.60
C TYR A 12 10.96 -10.27 -0.83
N ARG A 13 10.92 -9.20 -1.63
CA ARG A 13 10.43 -9.21 -3.00
C ARG A 13 11.45 -8.63 -3.95
N LYS A 14 11.68 -9.32 -5.08
CA LYS A 14 12.50 -8.80 -6.17
C LYS A 14 11.74 -7.71 -6.92
N VAL A 15 12.36 -6.54 -7.05
CA VAL A 15 11.75 -5.31 -7.61
C VAL A 15 12.50 -4.79 -8.84
N SER A 16 13.17 -5.67 -9.59
CA SER A 16 13.95 -5.32 -10.78
C SER A 16 13.18 -4.58 -11.88
N ARG A 17 11.84 -4.68 -11.88
CA ARG A 17 10.95 -4.03 -12.85
C ARG A 17 10.22 -2.80 -12.30
N TRP A 18 10.49 -2.42 -11.05
CA TRP A 18 9.82 -1.29 -10.41
C TRP A 18 10.59 0.00 -10.70
N SER A 19 9.86 1.11 -10.82
CA SER A 19 10.48 2.41 -10.93
C SER A 19 11.12 2.83 -9.61
N ALA A 20 12.20 3.62 -9.68
CA ALA A 20 12.87 4.17 -8.50
C ALA A 20 11.91 4.93 -7.58
N ILE A 21 10.97 5.71 -8.15
CA ILE A 21 9.95 6.42 -7.37
C ILE A 21 9.02 5.47 -6.60
N THR A 22 8.67 4.31 -7.15
CA THR A 22 7.83 3.32 -6.45
C THR A 22 8.59 2.74 -5.25
N ILE A 23 9.85 2.36 -5.45
CA ILE A 23 10.72 1.83 -4.41
C ILE A 23 10.93 2.89 -3.31
N ASN A 24 11.30 4.11 -3.70
CA ASN A 24 11.59 5.19 -2.75
C ASN A 24 10.34 5.61 -1.95
N TYR A 25 9.18 5.70 -2.60
CA TYR A 25 7.95 6.03 -1.89
C TYR A 25 7.51 4.93 -0.92
N GLN A 26 7.65 3.65 -1.30
CA GLN A 26 7.42 2.54 -0.36
C GLN A 26 8.37 2.64 0.84
N ARG A 27 9.66 2.92 0.62
CA ARG A 27 10.62 3.10 1.73
C ARG A 27 10.25 4.28 2.63
N PHE A 28 9.78 5.39 2.06
CA PHE A 28 9.34 6.56 2.80
C PHE A 28 8.14 6.27 3.71
N ILE A 29 7.10 5.62 3.18
CA ILE A 29 5.88 5.30 3.94
C ILE A 29 6.11 4.14 4.90
N ALA A 30 6.60 3.02 4.38
CA ALA A 30 6.64 1.74 5.07
C ALA A 30 7.94 1.47 5.83
N GLN A 31 8.93 2.37 5.74
CA GLN A 31 10.25 2.25 6.39
C GLN A 31 10.96 0.93 6.07
N THR A 32 10.76 0.42 4.85
CA THR A 32 11.25 -0.90 4.43
C THR A 32 12.75 -0.90 4.16
N LYS A 33 13.40 -2.02 4.50
CA LYS A 33 14.76 -2.32 4.05
C LYS A 33 14.77 -2.54 2.53
N TYR A 34 15.79 -2.03 1.85
CA TYR A 34 15.99 -2.21 0.42
C TYR A 34 17.47 -2.45 0.12
N ASP A 35 17.77 -3.54 -0.58
CA ASP A 35 19.10 -3.84 -1.09
C ASP A 35 19.12 -3.56 -2.61
N PRO A 36 19.85 -2.50 -3.05
CA PRO A 36 19.94 -2.16 -4.46
C PRO A 36 20.79 -3.15 -5.27
N THR A 37 21.70 -3.89 -4.63
CA THR A 37 22.64 -4.80 -5.33
C THR A 37 21.91 -6.01 -5.89
N ILE A 38 20.98 -6.57 -5.12
CA ILE A 38 20.14 -7.72 -5.51
C ILE A 38 18.70 -7.32 -5.86
N GLN A 39 18.38 -6.02 -5.76
CA GLN A 39 17.07 -5.44 -6.04
C GLN A 39 15.94 -6.11 -5.24
N MET A 40 16.15 -6.28 -3.93
CA MET A 40 15.19 -6.88 -3.01
C MET A 40 14.69 -5.84 -2.01
N ILE A 41 13.36 -5.73 -1.86
CA ILE A 41 12.72 -4.87 -0.87
C ILE A 41 12.00 -5.73 0.17
N GLN A 42 12.01 -5.27 1.42
CA GLN A 42 11.23 -5.85 2.49
C GLN A 42 9.74 -5.56 2.29
N GLU A 43 8.94 -6.58 2.55
CA GLU A 43 7.49 -6.57 2.71
C GLU A 43 7.17 -7.42 3.96
N PHE A 44 5.90 -7.49 4.34
CA PHE A 44 5.45 -8.32 5.46
C PHE A 44 4.32 -9.22 4.99
N GLN A 45 4.25 -10.43 5.54
CA GLN A 45 3.16 -11.36 5.28
C GLN A 45 2.41 -11.66 6.56
N CYS A 46 1.09 -11.45 6.55
CA CYS A 46 0.17 -11.82 7.64
C CYS A 46 -0.96 -12.67 7.05
N LEU A 47 -1.16 -13.88 7.58
CA LEU A 47 -2.18 -14.83 7.08
C LEU A 47 -2.15 -15.01 5.55
N LYS A 48 -0.94 -15.17 4.98
CA LYS A 48 -0.66 -15.30 3.53
C LYS A 48 -0.91 -14.04 2.68
N VAL A 49 -1.42 -12.96 3.26
CA VAL A 49 -1.59 -11.65 2.60
C VAL A 49 -0.36 -10.80 2.80
N THR A 50 0.07 -10.08 1.75
CA THR A 50 1.30 -9.28 1.75
C THR A 50 0.98 -7.80 1.93
N PHE A 51 1.78 -7.12 2.74
CA PHE A 51 1.72 -5.70 3.05
C PHE A 51 3.11 -5.09 2.84
N TYR A 52 3.20 -3.81 2.49
CA TYR A 52 4.50 -3.17 2.31
C TYR A 52 5.20 -2.87 3.63
N GLY A 53 4.47 -2.48 4.67
CA GLY A 53 5.03 -2.17 5.99
C GLY A 53 4.24 -2.76 7.15
N TRP A 54 4.90 -2.89 8.29
CA TRP A 54 4.32 -3.38 9.54
C TRP A 54 4.84 -2.60 10.74
N ARG A 55 3.93 -2.04 11.55
CA ARG A 55 4.23 -1.31 12.79
C ARG A 55 3.54 -2.02 13.97
N PRO A 56 4.19 -3.00 14.61
CA PRO A 56 3.57 -3.86 15.63
C PRO A 56 3.07 -3.09 16.85
N ALA A 57 3.77 -2.01 17.25
CA ALA A 57 3.36 -1.15 18.36
C ALA A 57 1.98 -0.49 18.17
N TYR A 58 1.52 -0.36 16.92
CA TYR A 58 0.25 0.26 16.55
C TYR A 58 -0.73 -0.71 15.91
N CYS A 59 -0.39 -2.00 15.83
CA CYS A 59 -1.14 -3.00 15.06
C CYS A 59 -1.45 -2.54 13.62
N LEU A 60 -0.50 -1.85 12.98
CA LEU A 60 -0.73 -1.11 11.74
C LEU A 60 0.07 -1.68 10.57
N PHE A 61 -0.63 -2.06 9.51
CA PHE A 61 -0.04 -2.39 8.20
C PHE A 61 -0.07 -1.18 7.26
N LEU A 62 0.91 -1.14 6.34
CA LEU A 62 1.09 -0.01 5.42
C LEU A 62 1.11 -0.45 3.96
N GLU A 63 0.49 0.35 3.10
CA GLU A 63 0.50 0.30 1.65
C GLU A 63 0.87 1.67 1.07
N ALA A 64 1.56 1.70 -0.07
CA ALA A 64 2.16 2.90 -0.64
C ALA A 64 2.05 2.87 -2.17
N LYS A 65 1.32 3.83 -2.75
CA LYS A 65 1.11 3.95 -4.20
C LYS A 65 1.65 5.30 -4.70
N ALA A 66 2.71 5.24 -5.51
CA ALA A 66 3.47 6.43 -5.88
C ALA A 66 2.96 7.11 -7.15
N ARG A 67 2.95 6.41 -8.29
CA ARG A 67 2.74 7.01 -9.61
C ARG A 67 1.44 6.52 -10.24
N TYR A 68 0.32 6.67 -9.55
CA TYR A 68 -0.97 6.12 -9.98
C TYR A 68 -1.78 7.10 -10.84
N ASP A 69 -1.61 8.41 -10.71
CA ASP A 69 -2.41 9.41 -11.43
C ASP A 69 -2.28 9.30 -12.95
N GLN A 70 -1.16 8.77 -13.46
CA GLN A 70 -0.98 8.48 -14.89
C GLN A 70 -2.03 7.51 -15.47
N PHE A 71 -2.71 6.74 -14.62
CA PHE A 71 -3.75 5.79 -15.00
C PHE A 71 -5.16 6.37 -14.95
N PHE A 72 -5.29 7.64 -14.60
CA PHE A 72 -6.56 8.35 -14.53
C PHE A 72 -6.68 9.34 -15.68
N ASP A 73 -7.90 9.61 -16.11
CA ASP A 73 -8.20 10.67 -17.07
C ASP A 73 -8.38 12.03 -16.38
N ILE A 74 -8.74 13.04 -17.17
CA ILE A 74 -8.92 14.41 -16.68
C ILE A 74 -10.10 14.57 -15.72
N GLU A 75 -11.05 13.64 -15.72
CA GLU A 75 -12.21 13.62 -14.83
C GLU A 75 -11.88 12.92 -13.50
N GLY A 76 -10.68 12.35 -13.38
CA GLY A 76 -10.27 11.57 -12.23
C GLY A 76 -10.78 10.14 -12.24
N GLU A 77 -11.23 9.65 -13.39
CA GLU A 77 -11.70 8.29 -13.57
C GLU A 77 -10.59 7.35 -14.07
N PRO A 78 -10.57 6.08 -13.63
CA PRO A 78 -9.62 5.09 -14.13
C PRO A 78 -9.77 4.90 -15.64
N LYS A 79 -8.67 5.03 -16.39
CA LYS A 79 -8.63 4.70 -17.82
C LYS A 79 -9.15 3.28 -18.05
N ILE A 80 -10.02 3.09 -19.04
CA ILE A 80 -10.76 1.82 -19.26
C ILE A 80 -9.87 0.58 -19.41
N TRP A 81 -8.68 0.75 -19.99
CA TRP A 81 -7.70 -0.32 -20.18
C TRP A 81 -6.96 -0.68 -18.88
N TRP A 82 -6.93 0.20 -17.89
CA TRP A 82 -6.22 0.00 -16.65
C TRP A 82 -7.04 -0.86 -15.68
N LYS A 83 -6.53 -2.05 -15.36
CA LYS A 83 -7.16 -2.98 -14.41
C LYS A 83 -6.74 -2.74 -12.95
N GLY A 84 -5.90 -1.74 -12.69
CA GLY A 84 -5.30 -1.52 -11.37
C GLY A 84 -6.31 -1.07 -10.31
N SER A 85 -7.40 -0.39 -10.68
CA SER A 85 -8.51 -0.08 -9.76
C SER A 85 -9.16 -1.36 -9.22
N LYS A 86 -9.51 -2.30 -10.10
CA LYS A 86 -10.07 -3.62 -9.71
C LYS A 86 -9.08 -4.45 -8.91
N SER A 87 -7.81 -4.46 -9.30
CA SER A 87 -6.75 -5.18 -8.58
C SER A 87 -6.52 -4.62 -7.18
N GLY A 88 -6.50 -3.28 -7.05
CA GLY A 88 -6.39 -2.57 -5.79
C GLY A 88 -7.57 -2.86 -4.86
N LYS A 89 -8.80 -2.83 -5.38
CA LYS A 89 -9.99 -3.22 -4.60
C LYS A 89 -9.90 -4.65 -4.06
N LYS A 90 -9.53 -5.62 -4.90
CA LYS A 90 -9.31 -7.01 -4.47
C LYS A 90 -8.19 -7.15 -3.44
N GLN A 91 -7.17 -6.31 -3.51
CA GLN A 91 -6.12 -6.27 -2.48
C GLN A 91 -6.68 -5.74 -1.16
N ALA A 92 -7.41 -4.63 -1.18
CA ALA A 92 -8.07 -4.08 0.00
C ALA A 92 -9.08 -5.06 0.62
N GLU A 93 -9.84 -5.81 -0.18
CA GLU A 93 -10.73 -6.88 0.31
C GLU A 93 -9.95 -7.93 1.10
N ARG A 94 -8.82 -8.42 0.58
CA ARG A 94 -7.95 -9.36 1.31
C ARG A 94 -7.37 -8.77 2.59
N HIS A 95 -7.05 -7.47 2.58
CA HIS A 95 -6.54 -6.77 3.76
C HIS A 95 -7.63 -6.67 4.83
N GLN A 96 -8.87 -6.34 4.45
CA GLN A 96 -10.01 -6.34 5.35
C GLN A 96 -10.29 -7.75 5.89
N THR A 97 -10.19 -8.81 5.08
CA THR A 97 -10.32 -10.20 5.55
C THR A 97 -9.29 -10.56 6.62
N VAL A 98 -8.03 -10.11 6.49
CA VAL A 98 -7.01 -10.28 7.53
C VAL A 98 -7.43 -9.57 8.81
N CYS A 99 -7.94 -8.34 8.71
CA CYS A 99 -8.40 -7.60 9.86
C CYS A 99 -9.58 -8.30 10.54
N ASP A 100 -10.58 -8.75 9.78
CA ASP A 100 -11.76 -9.47 10.29
C ASP A 100 -11.38 -10.79 10.96
N THR A 101 -10.44 -11.54 10.38
CA THR A 101 -9.92 -12.80 10.95
C THR A 101 -9.19 -12.57 12.28
N LEU A 102 -8.63 -11.38 12.46
CA LEU A 102 -7.90 -10.96 13.66
C LEU A 102 -8.75 -10.02 14.52
N GLU A 103 -10.06 -10.26 14.55
CA GLU A 103 -11.05 -9.60 15.41
C GLU A 103 -11.11 -8.07 15.23
N GLY A 104 -10.78 -7.58 14.03
CA GLY A 104 -10.73 -6.15 13.72
C GLY A 104 -9.61 -5.40 14.43
N THR A 105 -8.67 -6.08 15.09
CA THR A 105 -7.58 -5.45 15.84
C THR A 105 -6.52 -4.78 14.96
N PRO A 106 -6.14 -5.32 13.78
CA PRO A 106 -5.22 -4.65 12.90
C PRO A 106 -5.91 -3.56 12.09
N HIS A 107 -5.16 -2.52 11.77
CA HIS A 107 -5.57 -1.46 10.86
C HIS A 107 -4.64 -1.42 9.64
N VAL A 108 -5.14 -0.92 8.51
CA VAL A 108 -4.36 -0.80 7.28
C VAL A 108 -4.45 0.62 6.73
N GLU A 109 -3.30 1.23 6.51
CA GLU A 109 -3.21 2.55 5.88
C GLU A 109 -2.68 2.43 4.45
N TRP A 110 -3.45 2.96 3.50
CA TRP A 110 -3.05 3.12 2.11
C TRP A 110 -2.66 4.57 1.86
N HIS A 111 -1.39 4.80 1.57
CA HIS A 111 -0.85 6.12 1.29
C HIS A 111 -0.65 6.29 -0.20
N PHE A 112 -1.19 7.39 -0.73
CA PHE A 112 -1.04 7.79 -2.12
C PHE A 112 -0.18 9.06 -2.20
N LEU A 113 0.83 9.02 -3.05
CA LEU A 113 1.73 10.17 -3.27
C LEU A 113 1.02 11.27 -4.07
N GLN A 114 0.04 10.90 -4.88
CA GLN A 114 -0.61 11.78 -5.85
C GLN A 114 -2.12 11.93 -5.56
N PRO A 115 -2.69 13.13 -5.82
CA PRO A 115 -4.01 13.50 -5.32
C PRO A 115 -5.18 12.85 -6.08
N ILE A 116 -5.07 12.58 -7.39
CA ILE A 116 -6.20 12.03 -8.17
C ILE A 116 -6.47 10.59 -7.73
N SER A 117 -5.43 9.77 -7.73
CA SER A 117 -5.52 8.39 -7.27
C SER A 117 -5.91 8.30 -5.80
N TYR A 118 -5.41 9.18 -4.93
CA TYR A 118 -5.89 9.32 -3.56
C TYR A 118 -7.42 9.49 -3.50
N ALA A 119 -7.96 10.50 -4.21
CA ALA A 119 -9.37 10.84 -4.14
C ALA A 119 -10.25 9.67 -4.58
N TYR A 120 -9.88 9.03 -5.71
CA TYR A 120 -10.58 7.85 -6.22
C TYR A 120 -10.56 6.67 -5.22
N PHE A 121 -9.36 6.29 -4.73
CA PHE A 121 -9.24 5.14 -3.84
C PHE A 121 -9.85 5.38 -2.46
N LYS A 122 -9.83 6.62 -1.96
CA LYS A 122 -10.56 7.01 -0.75
C LYS A 122 -12.06 6.77 -0.89
N GLY A 123 -12.63 7.10 -2.05
CA GLY A 123 -14.04 6.83 -2.35
C GLY A 123 -14.34 5.33 -2.33
N ILE A 124 -13.63 4.54 -3.14
CA ILE A 124 -13.95 3.11 -3.29
C ILE A 124 -13.57 2.24 -2.08
N PHE A 125 -12.66 2.70 -1.20
CA PHE A 125 -12.26 1.96 0.00
C PHE A 125 -13.07 2.34 1.25
N SER A 126 -13.97 3.33 1.17
CA SER A 126 -14.83 3.75 2.28
C SER A 126 -15.68 2.63 2.88
N GLN A 127 -15.96 1.58 2.12
CA GLN A 127 -16.68 0.38 2.58
C GLN A 127 -15.88 -0.53 3.53
N PHE A 128 -14.56 -0.35 3.66
CA PHE A 128 -13.70 -1.21 4.47
C PHE A 128 -13.40 -0.55 5.83
N LYS A 129 -13.98 -1.09 6.90
CA LYS A 129 -13.93 -0.50 8.26
C LYS A 129 -12.51 -0.41 8.87
N ASN A 130 -11.59 -1.30 8.47
CA ASN A 130 -10.21 -1.34 8.99
C ASN A 130 -9.18 -0.74 8.01
N ILE A 131 -9.65 -0.03 6.98
CA ILE A 131 -8.79 0.57 5.98
C ILE A 131 -9.00 2.07 5.95
N SER A 132 -7.90 2.81 6.03
CA SER A 132 -7.90 4.25 5.79
C SER A 132 -7.01 4.59 4.61
N VAL A 133 -7.39 5.64 3.88
CA VAL A 133 -6.68 6.11 2.70
C VAL A 133 -6.22 7.53 2.94
N HIS A 134 -4.92 7.76 2.75
CA HIS A 134 -4.25 9.02 3.05
C HIS A 134 -3.57 9.59 1.80
N TYR A 135 -3.64 10.91 1.66
CA TYR A 135 -2.77 11.64 0.75
C TYR A 135 -1.51 12.00 1.52
N THR A 136 -0.37 11.48 1.09
CA THR A 136 0.90 11.65 1.80
C THR A 136 1.98 12.08 0.82
N PRO A 137 1.95 13.36 0.40
CA PRO A 137 2.92 13.88 -0.54
C PRO A 137 4.33 13.85 0.07
N CYS A 138 5.32 13.66 -0.80
CA CYS A 138 6.73 13.77 -0.44
C CYS A 138 7.38 14.71 -1.46
N ALA A 139 7.75 15.91 -1.02
CA ALA A 139 8.26 16.97 -1.91
C ALA A 139 9.45 16.48 -2.75
N ASP A 140 10.39 15.77 -2.12
CA ASP A 140 11.59 15.22 -2.78
C ASP A 140 11.27 14.20 -3.88
N LEU A 141 10.15 13.46 -3.76
CA LEU A 141 9.75 12.47 -4.75
C LEU A 141 8.80 13.03 -5.81
N MET A 142 8.06 14.09 -5.48
CA MET A 142 7.14 14.76 -6.42
C MET A 142 7.90 15.48 -7.54
N THR A 143 9.15 15.90 -7.33
CA THR A 143 10.00 16.51 -8.36
C THR A 143 10.46 15.52 -9.45
N ILE A 144 10.25 14.22 -9.24
CA ILE A 144 10.70 13.13 -10.13
C ILE A 144 9.55 12.54 -10.96
N ILE A 145 8.30 12.98 -10.72
CA ILE A 145 7.08 12.50 -11.41
C ILE A 145 6.95 13.09 -12.81
#